data_AF-A0A955NRJ5-F1
#
_entry.id   AF-A0A955NRJ5-F1
#
_cell.length_a   1.000
_cell.length_b   1.000
_cell.length_c   1.000
_cell.angle_alpha   90.00
_cell.angle_beta   90.00
_cell.angle_gamma   90.00
#
_symmetry.space_group_name_H-M   'P 1'
#
loop_
_entity.id
_entity.type
_entity.pdbx_description
1 polymer ?
#
loop_
_entity_poly.entity_id
_entity_poly.type
_entity_poly.pdbx_seq_one_letter_code
_entity_poly.pdbx_strand_id
1 'polypeptide(L)'
;MERKGSPTHLSRREFVLALSAACVTHRAGAAGGETTEVPKDFTSLFDGQSLAGWHPIGPGCMHGSGGKWTVEEGVLIGEQDPPGSGNGGLLVSDQSFGDFELLVDAKPDWGPDSGIFIRCGEEGSGFQIYVDYHDGGNVGHLRGEMPGAFAMKPFQIFPTRDAAGKITGFTTQPDSRAEKWPEGVYAYSCTPDEWLAA
;
A
#
# COMPACT_ATOMS: atom_id res chain seq x y z
N MET A 1 -14.27 41.64 -10.36
CA MET A 1 -13.70 40.97 -11.55
C MET A 1 -12.38 40.37 -11.11
N GLU A 2 -12.41 39.13 -10.61
CA GLU A 2 -11.23 38.42 -10.13
C GLU A 2 -11.31 36.99 -10.68
N ARG A 3 -10.28 36.58 -11.43
CA ARG A 3 -10.12 35.21 -11.92
C ARG A 3 -9.38 34.43 -10.84
N LYS A 4 -10.03 33.43 -10.24
CA LYS A 4 -9.34 32.40 -9.44
C LYS A 4 -8.55 31.51 -10.40
N GLY A 5 -7.24 31.40 -10.15
CA GLY A 5 -6.38 30.43 -10.84
C GLY A 5 -6.79 29.01 -10.46
N SER A 6 -6.91 28.16 -11.48
CA SER A 6 -7.10 26.71 -11.32
C SER A 6 -5.76 26.08 -10.93
N PRO A 7 -5.72 25.13 -9.97
CA PRO A 7 -4.52 24.34 -9.77
C PRO A 7 -4.31 23.44 -10.99
N THR A 8 -3.09 23.44 -11.51
CA THR A 8 -2.64 22.57 -12.60
C THR A 8 -2.61 21.12 -12.11
N HIS A 9 -3.59 20.32 -12.51
CA HIS A 9 -3.53 18.86 -12.38
C HIS A 9 -2.49 18.33 -13.37
N LEU A 10 -1.37 17.82 -12.85
CA LEU A 10 -0.45 17.00 -13.63
C LEU A 10 -1.00 15.58 -13.68
N SER A 11 -1.21 15.05 -14.88
CA SER A 11 -1.66 13.67 -15.07
C SER A 11 -0.47 12.70 -15.04
N ARG A 12 -0.69 11.41 -14.70
CA ARG A 12 0.33 10.34 -14.68
C ARG A 12 1.21 10.27 -15.95
N ARG A 13 0.73 10.75 -17.10
CA ARG A 13 1.50 10.78 -18.36
C ARG A 13 2.59 11.86 -18.40
N GLU A 14 2.47 12.93 -17.60
CA GLU A 14 3.45 14.01 -17.55
C GLU A 14 4.60 13.74 -16.56
N PHE A 15 4.44 12.78 -15.64
CA PHE A 15 5.51 12.34 -14.75
C PHE A 15 6.50 11.36 -15.43
N VAL A 16 6.04 10.64 -16.47
CA VAL A 16 6.84 9.60 -17.15
C VAL A 16 7.65 10.13 -18.35
N LEU A 17 7.44 11.37 -18.80
CA LEU A 17 8.08 11.93 -20.01
C LEU A 17 9.20 12.96 -19.74
N ALA A 18 9.62 13.17 -18.49
CA ALA A 18 10.70 14.09 -18.13
C ALA A 18 12.10 13.46 -18.02
N LEU A 19 12.33 12.27 -18.57
CA LEU A 19 13.67 11.69 -18.72
C LEU A 19 13.91 11.31 -20.19
N SER A 20 14.69 12.17 -20.84
CA SER A 20 15.00 12.12 -22.27
C SER A 20 15.91 10.94 -22.61
N ALA A 21 15.55 10.27 -23.70
CA ALA A 21 16.43 9.70 -24.72
C ALA A 21 17.83 9.21 -24.29
N ALA A 22 17.97 7.89 -24.17
CA ALA A 22 19.19 7.21 -24.58
C ALA A 22 18.81 5.92 -25.30
N CYS A 23 19.08 5.89 -26.61
CA CYS A 23 19.13 4.66 -27.39
C CYS A 23 20.27 3.81 -26.83
N VAL A 24 19.96 2.70 -26.15
CA VAL A 24 20.92 1.63 -25.91
C VAL A 24 20.28 0.32 -26.34
N THR A 25 20.90 -0.29 -27.34
CA THR A 25 20.59 -1.62 -27.85
C THR A 25 20.67 -2.66 -26.74
N HIS A 26 19.69 -3.56 -26.70
CA HIS A 26 19.56 -4.67 -25.75
C HIS A 26 20.87 -5.44 -25.51
N ARG A 27 21.18 -5.66 -24.23
CA ARG A 27 21.76 -6.91 -23.73
C ARG A 27 21.03 -7.33 -22.46
N ALA A 28 20.65 -8.59 -22.41
CA ALA A 28 20.04 -9.25 -21.26
C ALA A 28 20.91 -9.06 -19.99
N GLY A 29 20.27 -8.71 -18.88
CA GLY A 29 20.89 -8.50 -17.57
C GLY A 29 19.82 -8.50 -16.48
N ALA A 30 20.16 -9.10 -15.34
CA ALA A 30 19.30 -9.46 -14.22
C ALA A 30 18.34 -8.37 -13.71
N ALA A 31 17.18 -8.80 -13.21
CA ALA A 31 16.26 -7.99 -12.42
C ALA A 31 16.92 -7.65 -11.07
N GLY A 32 17.79 -6.64 -11.04
CA GLY A 32 18.14 -5.97 -9.80
C GLY A 32 17.07 -4.93 -9.53
N GLY A 33 16.51 -4.92 -8.32
CA GLY A 33 15.59 -3.86 -7.89
C GLY A 33 16.23 -2.50 -8.13
N GLU A 34 15.57 -1.64 -8.91
CA GLU A 34 15.96 -0.25 -9.03
C GLU A 34 15.83 0.37 -7.64
N THR A 35 16.96 0.68 -7.01
CA THR A 35 16.97 1.51 -5.80
C THR A 35 16.49 2.90 -6.23
N THR A 36 15.23 3.20 -5.92
CA THR A 36 14.68 4.55 -6.11
C THR A 36 15.48 5.51 -5.23
N GLU A 37 16.05 6.55 -5.84
CA GLU A 37 16.77 7.58 -5.08
C GLU A 37 15.81 8.21 -4.08
N VAL A 38 16.17 8.19 -2.79
CA VAL A 38 15.35 8.78 -1.74
C VAL A 38 15.20 10.28 -2.04
N PRO A 39 13.98 10.82 -2.14
CA PRO A 39 13.80 12.25 -2.38
C PRO A 39 14.52 13.08 -1.32
N LYS A 40 15.04 14.25 -1.72
CA LYS A 40 15.95 15.07 -0.90
C LYS A 40 15.44 15.41 0.51
N ASP A 41 14.11 15.51 0.68
CA ASP A 41 13.46 15.87 1.95
C ASP A 41 12.92 14.64 2.71
N PHE A 42 13.20 13.43 2.24
CA PHE A 42 12.81 12.17 2.86
C PHE A 42 14.03 11.48 3.49
N THR A 43 13.78 10.75 4.57
CA THR A 43 14.74 9.84 5.17
C THR A 43 14.26 8.41 4.95
N SER A 44 15.15 7.53 4.46
CA SER A 44 14.79 6.12 4.31
C SER A 44 14.56 5.48 5.67
N LEU A 45 13.44 4.77 5.83
CA LEU A 45 13.18 3.91 6.98
C LEU A 45 13.74 2.50 6.82
N PHE A 46 14.16 2.14 5.60
CA PHE A 46 14.67 0.82 5.26
C PHE A 46 16.04 0.95 4.59
N ASP A 47 17.02 0.18 5.06
CA ASP A 47 18.40 0.22 4.57
C ASP A 47 18.62 -0.61 3.29
N GLY A 48 17.61 -1.38 2.86
CA GLY A 48 17.70 -2.29 1.71
C GLY A 48 18.52 -3.56 1.99
N GLN A 49 18.86 -3.83 3.25
CA GLN A 49 19.82 -4.89 3.60
C GLN A 49 19.35 -5.75 4.77
N SER A 50 18.64 -5.17 5.72
CA SER A 50 18.30 -5.84 6.97
C SER A 50 17.01 -5.29 7.57
N LEU A 51 16.52 -5.94 8.63
CA LEU A 51 15.42 -5.43 9.44
C LEU A 51 15.91 -4.46 10.53
N ALA A 52 17.10 -3.85 10.38
CA ALA A 52 17.59 -2.88 11.35
C ALA A 52 16.61 -1.70 11.47
N GLY A 53 16.21 -1.37 12.70
CA GLY A 53 15.19 -0.37 12.95
C GLY A 53 13.75 -0.90 12.88
N TRP A 54 13.56 -2.22 12.74
CA TRP A 54 12.26 -2.88 12.67
C TRP A 54 12.23 -4.13 13.55
N HIS A 55 11.05 -4.46 14.06
CA HIS A 55 10.83 -5.72 14.77
C HIS A 55 9.40 -6.25 14.58
N PRO A 56 9.21 -7.58 14.59
CA PRO A 56 7.88 -8.16 14.58
C PRO A 56 7.23 -8.01 15.96
N ILE A 57 5.93 -7.73 15.98
CA ILE A 57 5.18 -7.73 17.24
C ILE A 57 4.96 -9.18 17.70
N GLY A 58 5.24 -9.43 18.98
CA GLY A 58 5.11 -10.75 19.60
C GLY A 58 3.66 -11.15 19.96
N PRO A 59 3.52 -12.25 20.73
CA PRO A 59 2.22 -12.70 21.22
C PRO A 59 1.48 -11.60 22.00
N GLY A 60 0.20 -11.40 21.68
CA GLY A 60 -0.63 -10.34 22.26
C GLY A 60 -1.03 -9.24 21.28
N CYS A 61 -0.37 -9.17 20.10
CA CYS A 61 -0.85 -8.39 18.98
C CYS A 61 -2.23 -8.86 18.52
N MET A 62 -3.13 -7.92 18.22
CA MET A 62 -4.46 -8.27 17.68
C MET A 62 -4.45 -8.81 16.24
N HIS A 63 -3.31 -8.70 15.53
CA HIS A 63 -3.12 -9.17 14.16
C HIS A 63 -2.36 -10.50 14.05
N GLY A 64 -2.18 -11.19 15.18
CA GLY A 64 -1.41 -12.43 15.24
C GLY A 64 0.09 -12.20 15.40
N SER A 65 0.84 -13.30 15.40
CA SER A 65 2.30 -13.31 15.58
C SER A 65 3.00 -14.28 14.63
N GLY A 66 2.32 -14.68 13.55
CA GLY A 66 2.78 -15.59 12.51
C GLY A 66 3.36 -14.88 11.29
N GLY A 67 3.70 -13.59 11.37
CA GLY A 67 4.38 -12.89 10.29
C GLY A 67 5.84 -13.32 10.18
N LYS A 68 6.27 -13.73 8.98
CA LYS A 68 7.66 -13.95 8.60
C LYS A 68 8.13 -12.77 7.76
N TRP A 69 9.22 -12.16 8.20
CA TRP A 69 9.79 -10.97 7.59
C TRP A 69 11.23 -11.25 7.18
N THR A 70 11.54 -11.03 5.91
CA THR A 70 12.89 -11.23 5.34
C THR A 70 13.26 -10.05 4.46
N VAL A 71 14.55 -9.95 4.14
CA VAL A 71 15.06 -9.00 3.14
C VAL A 71 15.67 -9.81 2.00
N GLU A 72 15.17 -9.61 0.80
CA GLU A 72 15.60 -10.31 -0.40
C GLU A 72 15.80 -9.29 -1.53
N GLU A 73 17.00 -9.27 -2.12
CA GLU A 73 17.35 -8.40 -3.25
C GLU A 73 17.04 -6.91 -3.03
N GLY A 74 17.19 -6.42 -1.79
CA GLY A 74 16.91 -5.03 -1.45
C GLY A 74 15.45 -4.72 -1.14
N VAL A 75 14.61 -5.74 -1.02
CA VAL A 75 13.17 -5.61 -0.76
C VAL A 75 12.81 -6.26 0.57
N LEU A 76 11.98 -5.57 1.36
CA LEU A 76 11.37 -6.14 2.56
C LEU A 76 10.19 -7.03 2.15
N ILE A 77 10.28 -8.31 2.48
CA ILE A 77 9.28 -9.34 2.13
C ILE A 77 8.53 -9.74 3.40
N GLY A 78 7.20 -9.78 3.31
CA GLY A 78 6.31 -10.24 4.36
C GLY A 78 5.46 -11.43 3.90
N GLU A 79 5.39 -12.48 4.71
CA GLU A 79 4.59 -13.69 4.47
C GLU A 79 3.98 -14.19 5.79
N GLN A 80 2.92 -14.98 5.72
CA GLN A 80 2.46 -15.78 6.86
C GLN A 80 3.35 -17.01 7.06
N ASP A 81 3.53 -17.44 8.31
CA ASP A 81 4.26 -18.66 8.66
C ASP A 81 3.39 -19.60 9.53
N PRO A 82 2.99 -20.78 8.99
CA PRO A 82 3.20 -21.21 7.61
C PRO A 82 2.35 -20.41 6.61
N PRO A 83 2.70 -20.46 5.31
CA PRO A 83 1.94 -19.76 4.26
C PRO A 83 0.48 -20.20 4.23
N GLY A 84 -0.43 -19.22 4.17
CA GLY A 84 -1.88 -19.47 4.15
C GLY A 84 -2.48 -19.92 5.47
N SER A 85 -1.74 -19.81 6.59
CA SER A 85 -2.26 -20.14 7.93
C SER A 85 -3.39 -19.24 8.41
N GLY A 86 -3.53 -18.05 7.82
CA GLY A 86 -4.40 -16.99 8.34
C GLY A 86 -3.87 -16.31 9.60
N ASN A 87 -2.71 -16.73 10.11
CA ASN A 87 -2.03 -16.09 11.24
C ASN A 87 -1.03 -15.06 10.70
N GLY A 88 -1.48 -13.81 10.59
CA GLY A 88 -0.63 -12.70 10.21
C GLY A 88 0.34 -12.28 11.33
N GLY A 89 0.90 -11.09 11.18
CA GLY A 89 1.71 -10.43 12.18
C GLY A 89 2.15 -9.08 11.64
N LEU A 90 2.44 -8.13 12.52
CA LEU A 90 2.94 -6.82 12.11
C LEU A 90 4.45 -6.75 12.24
N LEU A 91 5.08 -6.07 11.30
CA LEU A 91 6.43 -5.54 11.44
C LEU A 91 6.31 -4.04 11.67
N VAL A 92 6.88 -3.55 12.77
CA VAL A 92 6.80 -2.14 13.16
C VAL A 92 8.20 -1.54 13.28
N SER A 93 8.30 -0.24 13.08
CA SER A 93 9.55 0.48 13.23
C SER A 93 9.88 0.67 14.73
N ASP A 94 11.15 0.56 15.09
CA ASP A 94 11.65 0.86 16.44
C ASP A 94 11.42 2.34 16.81
N GLN A 95 11.40 3.21 15.80
CA GLN A 95 11.17 4.64 15.97
C GLN A 95 9.68 4.97 15.95
N SER A 96 9.30 5.98 16.73
CA SER A 96 7.99 6.60 16.70
C SER A 96 8.08 7.96 16.03
N PHE A 97 7.06 8.29 15.22
CA PHE A 97 7.02 9.53 14.46
C PHE A 97 5.82 10.38 14.88
N GLY A 98 6.01 11.71 14.90
CA GLY A 98 4.96 12.70 15.05
C GLY A 98 4.21 12.91 13.73
N ASP A 99 4.09 14.13 13.25
CA ASP A 99 3.57 14.38 11.89
C ASP A 99 4.62 13.96 10.85
N PHE A 100 4.18 13.29 9.78
CA PHE A 100 5.07 12.78 8.73
C PHE A 100 4.37 12.71 7.37
N GLU A 101 5.19 12.69 6.31
CA GLU A 101 4.81 12.20 4.99
C GLU A 101 5.49 10.86 4.76
N LEU A 102 4.75 9.89 4.22
CA LEU A 102 5.25 8.54 3.94
C LEU A 102 5.20 8.28 2.44
N LEU A 103 6.35 7.90 1.88
CA LEU A 103 6.47 7.40 0.52
C LEU A 103 6.86 5.93 0.59
N VAL A 104 6.10 5.07 -0.10
CA VAL A 104 6.30 3.62 -0.10
C VAL A 104 5.94 3.04 -1.46
N ASP A 105 6.81 2.18 -1.96
CA ASP A 105 6.53 1.30 -3.08
C ASP A 105 6.12 -0.07 -2.54
N ALA A 106 5.01 -0.61 -3.03
CA ALA A 106 4.49 -1.90 -2.61
C ALA A 106 4.19 -2.77 -3.83
N LYS A 107 4.52 -4.06 -3.73
CA LYS A 107 4.24 -5.07 -4.76
C LYS A 107 3.56 -6.29 -4.14
N PRO A 108 2.26 -6.18 -3.79
CA PRO A 108 1.51 -7.28 -3.20
C PRO A 108 1.12 -8.32 -4.26
N ASP A 109 1.04 -9.58 -3.83
CA ASP A 109 0.38 -10.66 -4.57
C ASP A 109 -1.14 -10.57 -4.45
N TRP A 110 -1.86 -11.35 -5.27
CA TRP A 110 -3.30 -11.52 -5.09
C TRP A 110 -3.61 -12.61 -4.05
N GLY A 111 -4.36 -12.28 -3.01
CA GLY A 111 -4.78 -13.19 -1.94
C GLY A 111 -4.66 -12.60 -0.53
N PRO A 112 -3.55 -11.95 -0.16
CA PRO A 112 -3.37 -11.40 1.17
C PRO A 112 -4.35 -10.25 1.51
N ASP A 113 -4.79 -10.24 2.78
CA ASP A 113 -5.30 -9.06 3.49
C ASP A 113 -4.10 -8.41 4.18
N SER A 114 -3.80 -7.16 3.86
CA SER A 114 -2.55 -6.51 4.25
C SER A 114 -2.72 -5.00 4.39
N GLY A 115 -1.71 -4.32 4.91
CA GLY A 115 -1.77 -2.88 4.97
C GLY A 115 -0.55 -2.20 5.55
N ILE A 116 -0.53 -0.89 5.38
CA ILE A 116 0.46 -0.01 5.98
C ILE A 116 -0.15 0.56 7.25
N PHE A 117 0.40 0.18 8.39
CA PHE A 117 -0.08 0.62 9.69
C PHE A 117 0.60 1.93 10.10
N ILE A 118 -0.19 2.88 10.59
CA ILE A 118 0.25 4.17 11.10
C ILE A 118 -0.40 4.43 12.45
N ARG A 119 0.30 5.15 13.33
CA ARG A 119 -0.13 5.35 14.73
C ARG A 119 -0.39 4.01 15.44
N CYS A 120 0.41 3.00 15.10
CA CYS A 120 0.28 1.64 15.62
C CYS A 120 1.26 1.41 16.76
N GLY A 121 0.75 0.94 17.91
CA GLY A 121 1.56 0.50 19.04
C GLY A 121 1.86 -1.00 19.02
N GLU A 122 2.53 -1.48 20.06
CA GLU A 122 2.88 -2.90 20.29
C GLU A 122 1.65 -3.81 20.48
N GLU A 123 0.49 -3.24 20.82
CA GLU A 123 -0.76 -3.98 20.90
C GLU A 123 -1.39 -4.24 19.52
N GLY A 124 -0.86 -3.62 18.46
CA GLY A 124 -1.38 -3.68 17.10
C GLY A 124 -2.56 -2.74 16.83
N SER A 125 -2.97 -1.91 17.81
CA SER A 125 -4.03 -0.93 17.60
C SER A 125 -3.50 0.25 16.81
N GLY A 126 -4.22 0.67 15.77
CA GLY A 126 -3.83 1.83 14.98
C GLY A 126 -4.76 2.11 13.81
N PHE A 127 -4.27 2.90 12.86
CA PHE A 127 -4.89 3.06 11.57
C PHE A 127 -4.14 2.24 10.53
N GLN A 128 -4.86 1.66 9.59
CA GLN A 128 -4.30 0.93 8.46
C GLN A 128 -4.72 1.62 7.17
N ILE A 129 -3.77 1.78 6.25
CA ILE A 129 -4.06 2.00 4.84
C ILE A 129 -4.14 0.64 4.18
N TYR A 130 -5.29 0.32 3.58
CA TYR A 130 -5.54 -0.96 2.95
C TYR A 130 -4.55 -1.25 1.81
N VAL A 131 -4.05 -2.49 1.77
CA VAL A 131 -3.29 -3.09 0.68
C VAL A 131 -3.86 -4.49 0.43
N ASP A 132 -5.18 -4.56 0.24
CA ASP A 132 -5.95 -5.80 0.18
C ASP A 132 -6.17 -6.20 -1.27
N TYR A 133 -5.20 -6.89 -1.87
CA TYR A 133 -5.32 -7.44 -3.21
C TYR A 133 -6.04 -8.79 -3.16
N HIS A 134 -7.32 -8.80 -2.81
CA HIS A 134 -8.17 -9.98 -2.85
C HIS A 134 -9.59 -9.62 -3.27
N ASP A 135 -10.44 -10.64 -3.50
CA ASP A 135 -11.81 -10.42 -3.93
C ASP A 135 -12.56 -9.62 -2.87
N GLY A 136 -13.11 -8.47 -3.26
CA GLY A 136 -13.79 -7.57 -2.33
C GLY A 136 -12.84 -6.69 -1.49
N GLY A 137 -11.53 -6.74 -1.74
CA GLY A 137 -10.51 -5.93 -1.07
C GLY A 137 -10.54 -4.45 -1.44
N ASN A 138 -9.55 -3.68 -1.01
CA ASN A 138 -9.34 -2.26 -1.34
C ASN A 138 -7.87 -1.89 -1.20
N VAL A 139 -7.48 -0.82 -1.89
CA VAL A 139 -6.13 -0.28 -1.80
C VAL A 139 -6.20 1.22 -1.64
N GLY A 140 -5.46 1.75 -0.66
CA GLY A 140 -5.26 3.19 -0.47
C GLY A 140 -6.28 3.89 0.41
N HIS A 141 -7.27 3.20 0.96
CA HIS A 141 -8.23 3.80 1.91
C HIS A 141 -8.00 3.34 3.35
N LEU A 142 -8.74 3.95 4.30
CA LEU A 142 -8.43 3.92 5.72
C LEU A 142 -9.27 2.88 6.46
N ARG A 143 -8.63 2.19 7.40
CA ARG A 143 -9.26 1.33 8.39
C ARG A 143 -8.81 1.74 9.79
N GLY A 144 -9.73 1.75 10.74
CA GLY A 144 -9.39 1.78 12.16
C GLY A 144 -9.28 0.34 12.67
N GLU A 145 -8.06 -0.11 12.97
CA GLU A 145 -7.78 -1.41 13.57
C GLU A 145 -7.59 -1.23 15.07
N MET A 146 -8.71 -1.15 15.79
CA MET A 146 -8.76 -0.83 17.22
C MET A 146 -10.13 -1.20 17.79
N PRO A 147 -10.33 -1.21 19.13
CA PRO A 147 -11.66 -1.33 19.71
C PRO A 147 -12.63 -0.31 19.11
N GLY A 148 -13.74 -0.77 18.53
CA GLY A 148 -14.66 0.08 17.77
C GLY A 148 -14.25 0.26 16.29
N ALA A 149 -13.53 -0.72 15.74
CA ALA A 149 -13.02 -0.73 14.38
C ALA A 149 -14.02 -0.21 13.33
N PHE A 150 -13.50 0.51 12.35
CA PHE A 150 -14.28 1.06 11.25
C PHE A 150 -13.55 0.84 9.93
N ALA A 151 -14.30 0.79 8.84
CA ALA A 151 -13.76 0.66 7.49
C ALA A 151 -14.24 1.86 6.67
N MET A 152 -13.30 2.71 6.28
CA MET A 152 -13.53 3.75 5.30
C MET A 152 -13.04 3.19 3.96
N LYS A 153 -13.89 2.39 3.31
CA LYS A 153 -13.68 1.83 1.97
C LYS A 153 -14.84 2.23 1.05
N PRO A 154 -14.69 3.18 0.11
CA PRO A 154 -15.79 3.62 -0.77
C PRO A 154 -16.13 2.61 -1.87
N PHE A 155 -15.16 1.80 -2.27
CA PHE A 155 -15.32 0.75 -3.27
C PHE A 155 -14.43 -0.45 -2.98
N GLN A 156 -14.79 -1.57 -3.58
CA GLN A 156 -14.13 -2.85 -3.51
C GLN A 156 -13.49 -3.18 -4.85
N ILE A 157 -12.39 -3.94 -4.84
CA ILE A 157 -11.69 -4.40 -6.05
C ILE A 157 -11.92 -5.90 -6.28
N PHE A 158 -11.96 -6.27 -7.56
CA PHE A 158 -12.12 -7.66 -8.02
C PHE A 158 -11.23 -7.90 -9.24
N PRO A 159 -10.63 -9.09 -9.41
CA PRO A 159 -9.71 -9.36 -10.50
C PRO A 159 -10.50 -9.76 -11.75
N THR A 160 -10.09 -9.28 -12.92
CA THR A 160 -10.45 -9.92 -14.18
C THR A 160 -9.44 -10.99 -14.50
N ARG A 161 -9.89 -12.14 -15.01
CA ARG A 161 -9.02 -13.28 -15.31
C ARG A 161 -9.19 -13.71 -16.76
N ASP A 162 -8.11 -14.18 -17.36
CA ASP A 162 -8.18 -14.90 -18.63
C ASP A 162 -8.70 -16.34 -18.44
N ALA A 163 -8.79 -17.08 -19.54
CA ALA A 163 -9.26 -18.47 -19.53
C ALA A 163 -8.34 -19.43 -18.73
N ALA A 164 -7.08 -19.05 -18.47
CA ALA A 164 -6.15 -19.81 -17.65
C ALA A 164 -6.18 -19.39 -16.16
N GLY A 165 -7.04 -18.43 -15.80
CA GLY A 165 -7.18 -17.92 -14.43
C GLY A 165 -6.14 -16.85 -14.07
N LYS A 166 -5.27 -16.45 -15.00
CA LYS A 166 -4.29 -15.38 -14.77
C LYS A 166 -5.00 -14.05 -14.69
N ILE A 167 -4.63 -13.22 -13.71
CA ILE A 167 -5.17 -11.87 -13.56
C ILE A 167 -4.68 -11.00 -14.73
N THR A 168 -5.63 -10.36 -15.40
CA THR A 168 -5.40 -9.48 -16.56
C THR A 168 -5.77 -8.02 -16.31
N GLY A 169 -6.38 -7.73 -15.16
CA GLY A 169 -6.86 -6.41 -14.79
C GLY A 169 -7.77 -6.48 -13.56
N PHE A 170 -8.45 -5.37 -13.29
CA PHE A 170 -9.35 -5.24 -12.15
C PHE A 170 -10.68 -4.60 -12.56
N THR A 171 -11.70 -4.85 -11.74
CA THR A 171 -12.98 -4.13 -11.74
C THR A 171 -13.26 -3.65 -10.33
N THR A 172 -14.14 -2.67 -10.21
CA THR A 172 -14.53 -2.09 -8.93
C THR A 172 -16.03 -2.19 -8.70
N GLN A 173 -16.47 -2.29 -7.45
CA GLN A 173 -17.88 -2.15 -7.06
C GLN A 173 -18.00 -1.19 -5.87
N PRO A 174 -19.02 -0.34 -5.80
CA PRO A 174 -19.27 0.48 -4.61
C PRO A 174 -19.41 -0.39 -3.36
N ASP A 175 -18.87 0.07 -2.23
CA ASP A 175 -19.13 -0.57 -0.95
C ASP A 175 -20.48 -0.08 -0.41
N SER A 176 -21.41 -0.99 -0.15
CA SER A 176 -22.76 -0.63 0.31
C SER A 176 -22.78 0.11 1.66
N ARG A 177 -21.72 0.03 2.46
CA ARG A 177 -21.57 0.82 3.68
C ARG A 177 -21.35 2.29 3.37
N ALA A 178 -20.68 2.59 2.26
CA ALA A 178 -20.38 3.95 1.84
C ALA A 178 -21.62 4.74 1.43
N GLU A 179 -22.67 4.06 0.96
CA GLU A 179 -23.97 4.67 0.64
C GLU A 179 -24.62 5.40 1.82
N LYS A 180 -24.25 5.02 3.05
CA LYS A 180 -24.81 5.57 4.29
C LYS A 180 -23.93 6.63 4.93
N TRP A 181 -22.76 6.91 4.36
CA TRP A 181 -21.86 7.88 4.95
C TRP A 181 -22.38 9.31 4.78
N PRO A 182 -22.12 10.18 5.76
CA PRO A 182 -22.41 11.59 5.59
C PRO A 182 -21.56 12.19 4.47
N GLU A 183 -22.07 13.25 3.86
CA GLU A 183 -21.29 14.06 2.93
C GLU A 183 -20.03 14.60 3.64
N GLY A 184 -18.90 14.62 2.93
CA GLY A 184 -17.63 15.12 3.46
C GLY A 184 -16.92 14.17 4.44
N VAL A 185 -17.34 12.90 4.53
CA VAL A 185 -16.59 11.88 5.30
C VAL A 185 -15.14 11.75 4.82
N TYR A 186 -14.91 12.00 3.52
CA TYR A 186 -13.61 12.21 2.93
C TYR A 186 -13.49 13.64 2.43
N ALA A 187 -12.38 14.30 2.76
CA ALA A 187 -11.99 15.54 2.07
C ALA A 187 -11.63 15.25 0.61
N TYR A 188 -10.99 14.11 0.36
CA TYR A 188 -10.68 13.58 -0.96
C TYR A 188 -10.54 12.05 -0.89
N SER A 189 -11.00 11.38 -1.94
CA SER A 189 -10.78 9.96 -2.23
C SER A 189 -10.83 9.81 -3.74
N CYS A 190 -9.96 8.99 -4.32
CA CYS A 190 -10.03 8.71 -5.75
C CYS A 190 -11.36 8.00 -6.06
N THR A 191 -11.93 8.33 -7.20
CA THR A 191 -13.05 7.56 -7.75
C THR A 191 -12.59 6.15 -8.14
N PRO A 192 -13.51 5.17 -8.23
CA PRO A 192 -13.17 3.83 -8.71
C PRO A 192 -12.49 3.84 -10.09
N ASP A 193 -12.93 4.73 -10.99
CA ASP A 193 -12.33 4.86 -12.33
C ASP A 193 -10.92 5.44 -12.29
N GLU A 194 -10.66 6.44 -11.44
CA GLU A 194 -9.31 6.98 -11.22
C GLU A 194 -8.37 5.92 -10.64
N TRP A 195 -8.87 5.06 -9.76
CA TRP A 195 -8.11 3.94 -9.22
C TRP A 195 -7.78 2.91 -10.31
N LEU A 196 -8.74 2.57 -11.18
CA LEU A 196 -8.50 1.63 -12.30
C LEU A 196 -7.56 2.20 -13.36
N ALA A 197 -7.54 3.52 -13.53
CA ALA A 197 -6.68 4.22 -14.49
C ALA A 197 -5.24 4.45 -13.98
N ALA A 198 -5.02 4.22 -12.68
CA ALA A 198 -3.73 4.33 -12.04
C ALA A 198 -2.84 3.15 -12.47
#